data_AF-A0A5B0MJN5-F1
#
_entry.id   AF-A0A5B0MJN5-F1
#
_cell.length_a   1.000
_cell.length_b   1.000
_cell.length_c   1.000
_cell.angle_alpha   90.00
_cell.angle_beta   90.00
_cell.angle_gamma   90.00
#
_symmetry.space_group_name_H-M   'P 1'
#
loop_
_entity.id
_entity.type
_entity.pdbx_description
1 polymer ?
#
loop_
_entity_poly.entity_id
_entity_poly.type
_entity_poly.pdbx_seq_one_letter_code
_entity_poly.pdbx_strand_id
1 'polypeptide(L)'
;MVHDIIKNLLQVTTKGDALPNAADGRVVVSAIFKLNETWSTKLELIKSLFDAFPQSAAAAFLFSLISQFKTLGTAPDLPSSETMELCRSLSSRVFNLKRTPSKIMTEPPKYAFEKPLVVTAQDLIRFACDLHDLSTDANDLLESFILQINVHCPKFPGEGIRKVWIPFLCQLIPVLVSRSISIDTPLYQQLARQLIKYGDEKLGPAPQADPNTPRPQITCPCGDCLSLKRFLKDPHQVVGRFPLPQARRHHVYQSLDDPGFDCIRKTEHKGKPYTLIITKRLTLENKIKEWKDRRLEIYAPLAQNIHQDLLESLLGKQGAALVRSVAGVQQADARSATQTN
;
A
#
# COMPACT_ATOMS: atom_id res chain seq x y z
N MET A 1 19.69 31.80 -17.57
CA MET A 1 20.72 30.75 -17.62
C MET A 1 20.35 29.51 -16.79
N VAL A 2 20.38 29.54 -15.45
CA VAL A 2 20.01 28.40 -14.58
C VAL A 2 18.60 27.86 -14.88
N HIS A 3 17.62 28.76 -14.99
CA HIS A 3 16.24 28.40 -15.32
C HIS A 3 16.11 27.77 -16.72
N ASP A 4 16.91 28.21 -17.70
CA ASP A 4 16.91 27.66 -19.06
C ASP A 4 17.57 26.28 -19.12
N ILE A 5 18.65 26.08 -18.35
CA ILE A 5 19.31 24.77 -18.20
C ILE A 5 18.36 23.76 -17.57
N ILE A 6 17.66 24.14 -16.49
CA ILE A 6 16.67 23.28 -15.84
C ILE A 6 15.51 22.95 -16.80
N LYS A 7 14.99 23.95 -17.52
CA LYS A 7 13.92 23.77 -18.50
C LYS A 7 14.34 22.82 -19.63
N ASN A 8 15.57 22.96 -20.14
CA ASN A 8 16.11 22.08 -21.18
C ASN A 8 16.36 20.66 -20.66
N LEU A 9 16.94 20.52 -19.47
CA LEU A 9 17.14 19.21 -18.83
C LEU A 9 15.82 18.48 -18.61
N LEU A 10 14.80 19.20 -18.15
CA LEU A 10 13.46 18.66 -17.97
C LEU A 10 12.78 18.34 -19.30
N GLN A 11 12.85 19.20 -20.32
CA GLN A 11 12.30 18.88 -21.66
C GLN A 11 12.95 17.66 -22.32
N VAL A 12 14.25 17.42 -22.05
CA VAL A 12 14.96 16.25 -22.58
C VAL A 12 14.61 14.98 -21.80
N THR A 13 14.29 15.10 -20.50
CA THR A 13 14.05 13.94 -19.63
C THR A 13 12.58 13.59 -19.49
N THR A 14 11.68 14.57 -19.49
CA THR A 14 10.23 14.38 -19.53
C THR A 14 9.76 14.45 -20.98
N LYS A 15 9.02 13.44 -21.45
CA LYS A 15 8.46 13.41 -22.82
C LYS A 15 7.32 14.43 -22.99
N GLY A 16 7.59 15.72 -22.85
CA GLY A 16 6.63 16.83 -23.03
C GLY A 16 5.53 16.88 -21.96
N ASP A 17 5.51 17.94 -21.15
CA ASP A 17 4.52 18.28 -20.10
C ASP A 17 4.17 17.23 -19.03
N ALA A 18 4.70 16.01 -19.13
CA ALA A 18 4.56 14.96 -18.13
C ALA A 18 5.38 15.29 -16.87
N LEU A 19 4.78 15.04 -15.71
CA LEU A 19 5.47 15.14 -14.42
C LEU A 19 6.67 14.17 -14.40
N PRO A 20 7.86 14.60 -13.92
CA PRO A 20 9.03 13.74 -13.92
C PRO A 20 8.85 12.53 -13.00
N ASN A 21 9.38 11.41 -13.45
CA ASN A 21 9.34 10.12 -12.78
C ASN A 21 10.63 9.83 -11.99
N ALA A 22 10.66 8.73 -11.22
CA ALA A 22 11.84 8.34 -10.44
C ALA A 22 13.11 8.12 -11.29
N ALA A 23 12.99 7.58 -12.50
CA ALA A 23 14.14 7.42 -13.39
C ALA A 23 14.69 8.78 -13.87
N ASP A 24 13.81 9.75 -14.12
CA ASP A 24 14.19 11.10 -14.54
C ASP A 24 15.07 11.77 -13.47
N GLY A 25 14.79 11.52 -12.18
CA GLY A 25 15.62 12.02 -11.07
C GLY A 25 17.08 11.57 -11.19
N ARG A 26 17.32 10.30 -11.54
CA ARG A 26 18.69 9.78 -11.72
C ARG A 26 19.35 10.38 -12.96
N VAL A 27 18.61 10.48 -14.05
CA VAL A 27 19.11 10.99 -15.33
C VAL A 27 19.49 12.47 -15.20
N VAL A 28 18.64 13.28 -14.58
CA VAL A 28 18.89 14.72 -14.40
C VAL A 28 20.11 14.97 -13.54
N VAL A 29 20.25 14.30 -12.39
CA VAL A 29 21.44 14.47 -11.54
C VAL A 29 22.71 14.04 -12.29
N SER A 30 22.66 12.91 -13.00
CA SER A 30 23.80 12.45 -13.80
C SER A 30 24.17 13.44 -14.91
N ALA A 31 23.19 14.12 -15.51
CA ALA A 31 23.42 15.16 -16.50
C ALA A 31 24.07 16.40 -15.88
N ILE A 32 23.60 16.84 -14.70
CA ILE A 32 24.18 17.98 -13.96
C ILE A 32 25.66 17.73 -13.64
N PHE A 33 26.02 16.51 -13.22
CA PHE A 33 27.41 16.18 -12.90
C PHE A 33 28.33 16.26 -14.13
N LYS A 34 27.81 15.99 -15.33
CA LYS A 34 28.54 16.06 -16.61
C LYS A 34 28.70 17.49 -17.15
N LEU A 35 28.00 18.48 -16.59
CA LEU A 35 28.16 19.87 -17.00
C LEU A 35 29.57 20.36 -16.65
N ASN A 36 30.17 21.12 -17.56
CA ASN A 36 31.44 21.81 -17.34
C ASN A 36 31.21 23.12 -16.56
N GLU A 37 30.63 22.98 -15.37
CA GLU A 37 30.25 24.07 -14.47
C GLU A 37 30.98 23.90 -13.13
N THR A 38 31.11 25.00 -12.39
CA THR A 38 31.66 24.95 -11.03
C THR A 38 30.78 24.09 -10.12
N TRP A 39 31.38 23.53 -9.07
CA TRP A 39 30.64 22.71 -8.12
C TRP A 39 29.51 23.48 -7.43
N SER A 40 29.74 24.73 -7.03
CA SER A 40 28.71 25.61 -6.47
C SER A 40 27.52 25.81 -7.42
N THR A 41 27.78 26.02 -8.72
CA THR A 41 26.71 26.12 -9.73
C THR A 41 25.91 24.82 -9.83
N LYS A 42 26.57 23.65 -9.76
CA LYS A 42 25.87 22.35 -9.75
C LYS A 42 24.96 22.20 -8.54
N LEU A 43 25.41 22.61 -7.34
CA LEU A 43 24.60 22.57 -6.12
C LEU A 43 23.37 23.47 -6.23
N GLU A 44 23.53 24.70 -6.75
CA GLU A 44 22.41 25.64 -6.96
C GLU A 44 21.41 25.15 -8.01
N LEU A 45 21.88 24.47 -9.07
CA LEU A 45 21.01 23.81 -10.04
C LEU A 45 20.15 22.73 -9.37
N ILE A 46 20.76 21.90 -8.52
CA ILE A 46 20.04 20.82 -7.80
C ILE A 46 19.00 21.42 -6.83
N LYS A 47 19.35 22.46 -6.07
CA LYS A 47 18.41 23.16 -5.18
C LYS A 47 17.22 23.74 -5.95
N SER A 48 17.51 24.50 -7.00
CA SER A 48 16.48 25.14 -7.83
C SER A 48 15.56 24.12 -8.49
N LEU A 49 16.12 23.00 -8.96
CA LEU A 49 15.36 21.89 -9.53
C LEU A 49 14.46 21.26 -8.47
N PHE A 50 14.95 21.01 -7.26
CA PHE A 50 14.14 20.47 -6.18
C PHE A 50 12.96 21.39 -5.83
N ASP A 51 13.22 22.69 -5.70
CA ASP A 51 12.22 23.69 -5.32
C ASP A 51 11.15 23.92 -6.40
N ALA A 52 11.45 23.60 -7.66
CA ALA A 52 10.48 23.64 -8.76
C ALA A 52 9.37 22.57 -8.66
N PHE A 53 9.49 21.57 -7.79
CA PHE A 53 8.53 20.47 -7.65
C PHE A 53 7.93 20.36 -6.24
N PRO A 54 7.10 21.32 -5.78
CA PRO A 54 6.50 21.28 -4.44
C PRO A 54 5.35 20.25 -4.28
N GLN A 55 4.81 19.72 -5.37
CA GLN A 55 3.64 18.83 -5.41
C GLN A 55 3.94 17.42 -4.88
N SER A 56 2.92 16.75 -4.34
CA SER A 56 3.06 15.41 -3.76
C SER A 56 3.37 14.32 -4.79
N ALA A 57 2.90 14.48 -6.03
CA ALA A 57 3.14 13.55 -7.12
C ALA A 57 4.64 13.47 -7.51
N ALA A 58 5.44 14.49 -7.19
CA ALA A 58 6.88 14.50 -7.47
C ALA A 58 7.72 13.77 -6.42
N ALA A 59 7.11 13.20 -5.36
CA ALA A 59 7.86 12.57 -4.26
C ALA A 59 8.85 11.50 -4.74
N ALA A 60 8.42 10.60 -5.63
CA ALA A 60 9.28 9.54 -6.17
C ALA A 60 10.47 10.09 -6.97
N PHE A 61 10.25 11.13 -7.77
CA PHE A 61 11.32 11.85 -8.47
C PHE A 61 12.34 12.43 -7.51
N LEU A 62 11.89 13.10 -6.44
CA LEU A 62 12.76 13.77 -5.48
C LEU A 62 13.53 12.79 -4.58
N PHE A 63 12.93 11.67 -4.16
CA PHE A 63 13.66 10.61 -3.47
C PHE A 63 14.82 10.08 -4.34
N SER A 64 14.53 9.83 -5.61
CA SER A 64 15.52 9.34 -6.57
C SER A 64 16.62 10.38 -6.86
N LEU A 65 16.24 11.64 -7.00
CA LEU A 65 17.17 12.77 -7.17
C LEU A 65 18.13 12.89 -5.98
N ILE A 66 17.62 12.88 -4.74
CA ILE A 66 18.46 12.96 -3.54
C ILE A 66 19.38 11.74 -3.44
N SER A 67 18.84 10.53 -3.66
CA SER A 67 19.63 9.29 -3.54
C SER A 67 20.73 9.21 -4.62
N GLN A 68 20.44 9.63 -5.85
CA GLN A 68 21.45 9.72 -6.92
C GLN A 68 22.51 10.77 -6.60
N PHE A 69 22.11 11.93 -6.09
CA PHE A 69 23.04 12.99 -5.72
C PHE A 69 24.00 12.52 -4.63
N LYS A 70 23.49 11.88 -3.58
CA LYS A 70 24.30 11.24 -2.53
C LYS A 70 25.28 10.23 -3.12
N THR A 71 24.80 9.34 -3.99
CA THR A 71 25.63 8.28 -4.59
C THR A 71 26.76 8.82 -5.48
N LEU A 72 26.51 9.87 -6.26
CA LEU A 72 27.55 10.46 -7.11
C LEU A 72 28.49 11.36 -6.31
N GLY A 73 27.99 12.03 -5.27
CA GLY A 73 28.79 12.88 -4.39
C GLY A 73 29.73 12.13 -3.44
N THR A 74 29.66 10.80 -3.35
CA THR A 74 30.65 9.97 -2.65
C THR A 74 31.91 9.67 -3.47
N ALA A 75 32.04 10.21 -4.68
CA ALA A 75 33.26 10.03 -5.47
C ALA A 75 34.47 10.67 -4.76
N PRO A 76 35.67 10.05 -4.79
CA PRO A 76 36.83 10.49 -4.00
C PRO A 76 37.25 11.94 -4.22
N ASP A 77 37.01 12.48 -5.42
CA ASP A 77 37.48 13.79 -5.85
C ASP A 77 36.47 14.93 -5.55
N LEU A 78 35.34 14.62 -4.89
CA LEU A 78 34.25 15.58 -4.66
C LEU A 78 34.17 16.07 -3.21
N PRO A 79 33.68 17.31 -2.98
CA PRO A 79 33.48 17.85 -1.63
C PRO A 79 32.37 17.08 -0.89
N SER A 80 32.78 16.11 -0.07
CA SER A 80 31.85 15.26 0.69
C SER A 80 31.01 16.05 1.70
N SER A 81 31.59 17.06 2.36
CA SER A 81 30.90 17.92 3.34
C SER A 81 29.74 18.69 2.71
N GLU A 82 29.98 19.40 1.60
CA GLU A 82 28.96 20.19 0.91
C GLU A 82 27.86 19.31 0.30
N THR A 83 28.23 18.13 -0.19
CA THR A 83 27.26 17.13 -0.68
C THR A 83 26.33 16.70 0.45
N MET A 84 26.90 16.31 1.60
CA MET A 84 26.12 15.84 2.76
C MET A 84 25.24 16.95 3.33
N GLU A 85 25.75 18.19 3.38
CA GLU A 85 24.97 19.35 3.81
C GLU A 85 23.80 19.65 2.87
N LEU A 86 24.01 19.62 1.56
CA LEU A 86 22.93 19.78 0.60
C LEU A 86 21.93 18.62 0.69
N CYS A 87 22.38 17.36 0.77
CA CYS A 87 21.51 16.21 0.98
C CYS A 87 20.64 16.37 2.23
N ARG A 88 21.22 16.84 3.34
CA ARG A 88 20.51 17.13 4.60
C ARG A 88 19.44 18.20 4.41
N SER A 89 19.80 19.31 3.75
CA SER A 89 18.89 20.43 3.44
C SER A 89 17.73 20.04 2.51
N LEU A 90 17.99 19.20 1.50
CA LEU A 90 16.93 18.74 0.59
C LEU A 90 16.03 17.72 1.29
N SER A 91 16.63 16.80 2.05
CA SER A 91 15.91 15.74 2.76
C SER A 91 14.91 16.29 3.78
N SER A 92 15.30 17.31 4.57
CA SER A 92 14.40 17.96 5.52
C SER A 92 13.23 18.69 4.85
N ARG A 93 13.39 19.11 3.59
CA ARG A 93 12.37 19.76 2.77
C ARG A 93 11.55 18.79 1.92
N VAL A 94 11.83 17.47 1.99
CA VAL A 94 11.04 16.49 1.25
C VAL A 94 9.60 16.56 1.72
N PHE A 95 9.28 16.46 3.01
CA PHE A 95 7.89 16.70 3.41
C PHE A 95 7.65 18.19 3.64
N ASN A 96 6.55 18.70 3.09
CA ASN A 96 6.13 20.10 3.23
C ASN A 96 4.58 20.16 3.28
N LEU A 97 4.01 21.37 3.37
CA LEU A 97 2.55 21.57 3.49
C LEU A 97 1.73 20.95 2.33
N LYS A 98 2.32 20.87 1.13
CA LYS A 98 1.71 20.31 -0.08
C LYS A 98 2.05 18.83 -0.25
N ARG A 99 3.31 18.44 -0.01
CA ARG A 99 3.83 17.07 -0.07
C ARG A 99 3.92 16.49 1.33
N THR A 100 2.85 15.83 1.77
CA THR A 100 2.78 15.14 3.07
C THR A 100 2.79 13.62 2.85
N PRO A 101 3.17 12.81 3.85
CA PRO A 101 3.11 11.34 3.75
C PRO A 101 1.72 10.83 3.32
N SER A 102 0.65 11.50 3.75
CA SER A 102 -0.73 11.14 3.38
C SER A 102 -1.12 11.46 1.93
N LYS A 103 -0.34 12.29 1.23
CA LYS A 103 -0.65 12.77 -0.14
C LYS A 103 0.29 12.19 -1.20
N ILE A 104 1.33 11.45 -0.80
CA ILE A 104 2.19 10.78 -1.76
C ILE A 104 1.38 9.71 -2.51
N MET A 105 1.63 9.59 -3.80
CA MET A 105 0.95 8.60 -4.62
C MET A 105 1.45 7.22 -4.22
N THR A 106 0.64 6.48 -3.46
CA THR A 106 0.90 5.10 -3.03
C THR A 106 0.20 4.07 -3.93
N GLU A 107 -0.62 4.55 -4.88
CA GLU A 107 -1.32 3.74 -5.86
C GLU A 107 -1.48 4.46 -7.20
N PRO A 108 -1.54 3.73 -8.32
CA PRO A 108 -1.82 4.32 -9.60
C PRO A 108 -3.30 4.69 -9.73
N PRO A 109 -3.68 5.84 -10.30
CA PRO A 109 -5.06 6.11 -10.69
C PRO A 109 -5.67 4.95 -11.50
N LYS A 110 -6.92 4.60 -11.17
CA LYS A 110 -7.66 3.46 -11.76
C LYS A 110 -7.79 3.53 -13.29
N TYR A 111 -7.66 4.72 -13.87
CA TYR A 111 -7.71 4.99 -15.30
C TYR A 111 -6.48 5.80 -15.71
N ALA A 112 -5.33 5.16 -15.76
CA ALA A 112 -4.10 5.77 -16.26
C ALA A 112 -3.61 5.00 -17.47
N PHE A 113 -3.55 5.67 -18.62
CA PHE A 113 -3.01 5.11 -19.86
C PHE A 113 -1.48 4.99 -19.81
N GLU A 114 -0.82 5.72 -18.92
CA GLU A 114 0.59 5.61 -18.59
C GLU A 114 0.76 5.16 -17.14
N LYS A 115 1.72 4.26 -16.86
CA LYS A 115 1.99 3.75 -15.51
C LYS A 115 2.27 4.92 -14.56
N PRO A 116 1.36 5.26 -13.64
CA PRO A 116 1.61 6.31 -12.66
C PRO A 116 2.74 5.83 -11.75
N LEU A 117 3.76 6.66 -11.55
CA LEU A 117 4.85 6.30 -10.65
C LEU A 117 4.45 6.53 -9.20
N VAL A 118 4.40 5.41 -8.50
CA VAL A 118 3.97 5.27 -7.12
C VAL A 118 5.20 5.21 -6.24
N VAL A 119 5.16 5.90 -5.10
CA VAL A 119 6.15 5.71 -4.03
C VAL A 119 5.92 4.32 -3.44
N THR A 120 6.94 3.47 -3.54
CA THR A 120 6.92 2.12 -2.98
C THR A 120 7.42 2.09 -1.55
N ALA A 121 7.16 1.01 -0.83
CA ALA A 121 7.76 0.77 0.48
C ALA A 121 9.31 0.82 0.42
N GLN A 122 9.90 0.26 -0.64
CA GLN A 122 11.36 0.22 -0.83
C GLN A 122 11.96 1.63 -0.99
N ASP A 123 11.26 2.54 -1.67
CA ASP A 123 11.71 3.93 -1.82
C ASP A 123 11.75 4.63 -0.46
N LEU A 124 10.72 4.42 0.37
CA LEU A 124 10.66 4.96 1.73
C LEU A 124 11.74 4.36 2.65
N ILE A 125 12.05 3.07 2.50
CA ILE A 125 13.13 2.42 3.26
C ILE A 125 14.49 2.99 2.87
N ARG A 126 14.76 3.11 1.57
CA ARG A 126 16.01 3.71 1.08
C ARG A 126 16.15 5.13 1.63
N PHE A 127 15.07 5.91 1.56
CA PHE A 127 15.06 7.25 2.12
C PHE A 127 15.31 7.25 3.63
N ALA A 128 14.64 6.39 4.41
CA ALA A 128 14.87 6.27 5.85
C ALA A 128 16.33 5.94 6.20
N CYS A 129 16.96 5.05 5.44
CA CYS A 129 18.38 4.74 5.58
C CYS A 129 19.24 5.97 5.26
N ASP A 130 18.92 6.66 4.15
CA ASP A 130 19.64 7.87 3.76
C ASP A 130 19.54 8.97 4.82
N LEU A 131 18.37 9.12 5.46
CA LEU A 131 18.17 10.06 6.56
C LEU A 131 19.01 9.71 7.79
N HIS A 132 19.06 8.42 8.16
CA HIS A 132 19.89 7.98 9.27
C HIS A 132 21.37 8.32 9.04
N ASP A 133 21.89 8.05 7.84
CA ASP A 133 23.29 8.37 7.49
C ASP A 133 23.57 9.88 7.48
N LEU A 134 22.52 10.71 7.30
CA LEU A 134 22.62 12.18 7.27
C LEU A 134 22.35 12.83 8.63
N SER A 135 21.77 12.09 9.58
CA SER A 135 21.47 12.55 10.93
C SER A 135 22.74 12.96 11.68
N THR A 136 22.58 13.88 12.61
CA THR A 136 23.63 14.35 13.52
C THR A 136 23.05 14.43 14.93
N ASP A 137 23.89 14.48 15.97
CA ASP A 137 23.41 14.57 17.36
C ASP A 137 22.45 15.74 17.62
N ALA A 138 22.61 16.85 16.88
CA ALA A 138 21.76 18.03 16.98
C ALA A 138 20.48 17.97 16.12
N ASN A 139 20.40 17.06 15.15
CA ASN A 139 19.31 16.99 14.17
C ASN A 139 19.12 15.56 13.67
N ASP A 140 18.22 14.82 14.30
CA ASP A 140 17.81 13.49 13.85
C ASP A 140 16.71 13.60 12.79
N LEU A 141 17.14 13.47 11.53
CA LEU A 141 16.27 13.49 10.38
C LEU A 141 15.38 12.25 10.28
N LEU A 142 15.89 11.09 10.71
CA LEU A 142 15.12 9.85 10.71
C LEU A 142 13.97 9.96 11.72
N GLU A 143 14.26 10.42 12.94
CA GLU A 143 13.22 10.66 13.94
C GLU A 143 12.14 11.61 13.42
N SER A 144 12.56 12.75 12.85
CA SER A 144 11.66 13.74 12.26
C SER A 144 10.77 13.14 11.17
N PHE A 145 11.32 12.25 10.34
CA PHE A 145 10.56 11.56 9.30
C PHE A 145 9.53 10.57 9.87
N ILE A 146 9.89 9.78 10.88
CA ILE A 146 8.95 8.87 11.54
C ILE A 146 7.83 9.63 12.26
N LEU A 147 8.15 10.75 12.91
CA LEU A 147 7.16 11.63 13.53
C LEU A 147 6.15 12.17 12.50
N GLN A 148 6.61 12.58 11.32
CA GLN A 148 5.72 13.01 10.22
C GLN A 148 4.78 11.89 9.77
N ILE A 149 5.27 10.65 9.67
CA ILE A 149 4.41 9.50 9.34
C ILE A 149 3.34 9.30 10.41
N ASN A 150 3.72 9.33 11.69
CA ASN A 150 2.80 9.20 12.83
C ASN A 150 1.69 10.26 12.80
N VAL A 151 2.05 11.53 12.58
CA VAL A 151 1.11 12.65 12.50
C VAL A 151 0.13 12.49 11.33
N HIS A 152 0.58 11.95 10.20
CA HIS A 152 -0.21 11.84 8.99
C HIS A 152 -0.95 10.50 8.83
N CYS A 153 -0.62 9.48 9.63
CA CYS A 153 -1.21 8.14 9.56
C CYS A 153 -2.76 8.13 9.48
N PRO A 154 -3.49 8.91 10.31
CA PRO A 154 -4.96 8.94 10.24
C PRO A 154 -5.54 9.46 8.91
N LYS A 155 -4.71 10.06 8.05
CA LYS A 155 -5.09 10.65 6.76
C LYS A 155 -4.66 9.79 5.57
N PHE A 156 -4.08 8.61 5.80
CA PHE A 156 -3.59 7.76 4.71
C PHE A 156 -4.75 7.16 3.90
N PRO A 157 -4.58 6.97 2.58
CA PRO A 157 -5.56 6.21 1.82
C PRO A 157 -5.59 4.76 2.34
N GLY A 158 -6.79 4.19 2.53
CA GLY A 158 -6.94 2.89 3.19
C GLY A 158 -6.24 1.73 2.45
N GLU A 159 -6.17 1.79 1.12
CA GLU A 159 -5.44 0.80 0.32
C GLU A 159 -3.92 0.97 0.42
N GLY A 160 -3.44 2.21 0.52
CA GLY A 160 -2.02 2.51 0.72
C GLY A 160 -1.48 1.97 2.04
N ILE A 161 -2.33 1.81 3.06
CA ILE A 161 -1.93 1.15 4.32
C ILE A 161 -1.45 -0.26 4.07
N ARG A 162 -2.25 -1.08 3.39
CA ARG A 162 -1.95 -2.50 3.19
C ARG A 162 -0.83 -2.70 2.16
N LYS A 163 -0.79 -1.88 1.10
CA LYS A 163 0.17 -2.05 0.00
C LYS A 163 1.51 -1.35 0.18
N VAL A 164 1.59 -0.30 1.00
CA VAL A 164 2.82 0.50 1.15
C VAL A 164 3.25 0.60 2.60
N TRP A 165 2.38 1.03 3.52
CA TRP A 165 2.81 1.35 4.88
C TRP A 165 3.07 0.14 5.78
N ILE A 166 2.29 -0.94 5.65
CA ILE A 166 2.58 -2.20 6.35
C ILE A 166 3.87 -2.84 5.82
N PRO A 167 4.07 -2.99 4.50
CA PRO A 167 5.35 -3.45 3.96
C PRO A 167 6.54 -2.55 4.36
N PHE A 168 6.35 -1.23 4.40
CA PHE A 168 7.35 -0.30 4.90
C PHE A 168 7.71 -0.60 6.36
N LEU A 169 6.74 -0.74 7.26
CA LEU A 169 7.01 -1.11 8.66
C LEU A 169 7.77 -2.44 8.75
N CYS A 170 7.33 -3.46 8.01
CA CYS A 170 7.96 -4.79 8.00
C CYS A 170 9.42 -4.76 7.55
N GLN A 171 9.78 -3.87 6.61
CA GLN A 171 11.15 -3.72 6.12
C GLN A 171 11.97 -2.77 7.00
N LEU A 172 11.34 -1.75 7.59
CA LEU A 172 12.01 -0.75 8.40
C LEU A 172 12.59 -1.36 9.66
N ILE A 173 11.80 -2.16 10.37
CA ILE A 173 12.20 -2.69 11.68
C ILE A 173 13.50 -3.53 11.60
N PRO A 174 13.63 -4.53 10.71
CA PRO A 174 14.89 -5.26 10.57
C PRO A 174 16.08 -4.37 10.17
N VAL A 175 15.84 -3.37 9.30
CA VAL A 175 16.84 -2.42 8.81
C VAL A 175 17.35 -1.49 9.91
N LEU A 176 16.50 -1.10 10.87
CA LEU A 176 16.89 -0.32 12.03
C LEU A 176 17.70 -1.17 13.02
N VAL A 177 17.23 -2.38 13.31
CA VAL A 177 17.92 -3.31 14.22
C VAL A 177 19.31 -3.68 13.67
N SER A 178 19.45 -3.91 12.36
CA SER A 178 20.75 -4.20 11.74
C SER A 178 21.74 -3.04 11.85
N ARG A 179 21.26 -1.82 12.11
CA ARG A 179 22.07 -0.62 12.37
C ARG A 179 22.27 -0.33 13.85
N SER A 180 21.91 -1.27 14.72
CA SER A 180 21.94 -1.11 16.18
C SER A 180 21.06 0.03 16.71
N ILE A 181 20.03 0.42 15.96
CA ILE A 181 19.06 1.42 16.41
C ILE A 181 18.03 0.71 17.30
N SER A 182 17.85 1.20 18.52
CA SER A 182 16.82 0.66 19.42
C SER A 182 15.43 0.98 18.88
N ILE A 183 14.64 -0.07 18.66
CA ILE A 183 13.23 0.05 18.29
C ILE A 183 12.30 0.08 19.51
N ASP A 184 12.83 -0.19 20.71
CA ASP A 184 12.09 -0.15 21.96
C ASP A 184 11.99 1.28 22.48
N THR A 185 11.45 2.16 21.64
CA THR A 185 11.22 3.56 21.95
C THR A 185 9.76 3.92 21.66
N PRO A 186 9.20 4.93 22.35
CA PRO A 186 7.82 5.36 22.10
C PRO A 186 7.55 5.72 20.64
N LEU A 187 8.57 6.22 19.92
CA LEU A 187 8.46 6.62 18.51
C LEU A 187 8.07 5.46 17.59
N TYR A 188 8.81 4.34 17.65
CA TYR A 188 8.57 3.18 16.80
C TYR A 188 7.40 2.33 17.29
N GLN A 189 7.19 2.27 18.61
CA GLN A 189 5.97 1.68 19.19
C GLN A 189 4.71 2.41 18.70
N GLN A 190 4.72 3.75 18.71
CA GLN A 190 3.62 4.55 18.19
C GLN A 190 3.41 4.31 16.70
N LEU A 191 4.48 4.27 15.90
CA LEU A 191 4.40 3.97 14.47
C LEU A 191 3.71 2.64 14.20
N ALA A 192 4.18 1.57 14.84
CA ALA A 192 3.62 0.24 14.65
C ALA A 192 2.13 0.19 15.07
N ARG A 193 1.80 0.73 16.25
CA ARG A 193 0.43 0.72 16.78
C ARG A 193 -0.52 1.57 15.93
N GLN A 194 -0.10 2.74 15.45
CA GLN A 194 -0.95 3.62 14.64
C GLN A 194 -1.23 3.01 13.26
N LEU A 195 -0.22 2.44 12.60
CA LEU A 195 -0.41 1.81 11.29
C LEU A 195 -1.35 0.60 11.37
N ILE A 196 -1.20 -0.26 12.38
CA ILE A 196 -2.09 -1.42 12.59
C ILE A 196 -3.50 -0.95 12.94
N LYS A 197 -3.64 -0.05 13.92
CA LYS A 197 -4.94 0.49 14.35
C LYS A 197 -5.70 1.10 13.17
N TYR A 198 -5.02 1.94 12.38
CA TYR A 198 -5.65 2.58 11.24
C TYR A 198 -5.98 1.59 10.11
N GLY A 199 -5.16 0.55 9.92
CA GLY A 199 -5.46 -0.57 9.04
C GLY A 199 -6.76 -1.27 9.42
N ASP A 200 -6.96 -1.58 10.70
CA ASP A 200 -8.19 -2.18 11.22
C ASP A 200 -9.40 -1.23 11.09
N GLU A 201 -9.23 0.06 11.39
CA GLU A 201 -10.27 1.07 11.22
C GLU A 201 -10.75 1.17 9.75
N LYS A 202 -9.82 1.05 8.79
CA LYS A 202 -10.15 1.06 7.35
C LYS A 202 -10.75 -0.24 6.86
N LEU A 203 -10.40 -1.36 7.49
CA LEU A 203 -11.03 -2.65 7.21
C LEU A 203 -12.48 -2.68 7.70
N GLY A 204 -12.75 -2.04 8.85
CA GLY A 204 -14.06 -2.03 9.48
C GLY A 204 -14.41 -3.37 10.15
N PRO A 205 -15.58 -3.46 10.80
CA PRO A 205 -16.02 -4.68 11.46
C PRO A 205 -16.24 -5.82 10.45
N ALA A 206 -16.05 -7.06 10.91
CA ALA A 206 -16.33 -8.24 10.09
C ALA A 206 -17.79 -8.23 9.61
N PRO A 207 -18.06 -8.46 8.30
CA PRO A 207 -19.42 -8.50 7.78
C PRO A 207 -20.26 -9.52 8.57
N GLN A 208 -21.38 -9.06 9.11
CA GLN A 208 -22.33 -9.91 9.83
C GLN A 208 -23.58 -10.14 8.98
N ALA A 209 -24.23 -11.28 9.20
CA ALA A 209 -25.62 -11.44 8.77
C ALA A 209 -26.45 -10.50 9.64
N ASP A 210 -27.07 -9.47 9.06
CA ASP A 210 -28.08 -8.70 9.77
C ASP A 210 -29.30 -9.61 10.00
N PRO A 211 -29.69 -9.90 11.25
CA PRO A 211 -30.86 -10.71 11.55
C PRO A 211 -32.16 -10.09 11.05
N ASN A 212 -32.18 -8.75 10.91
CA ASN A 212 -33.37 -7.97 10.55
C ASN A 212 -33.45 -7.66 9.05
N THR A 213 -32.40 -7.94 8.26
CA THR A 213 -32.50 -7.81 6.81
C THR A 213 -33.43 -8.92 6.30
N PRO A 214 -34.59 -8.57 5.70
CA PRO A 214 -35.50 -9.57 5.15
C PRO A 214 -34.74 -10.39 4.11
N ARG A 215 -34.55 -11.69 4.36
CA ARG A 215 -34.00 -12.56 3.32
C ARG A 215 -35.06 -12.66 2.24
N PRO A 216 -34.76 -12.28 1.00
CA PRO A 216 -35.72 -12.40 -0.08
C PRO A 216 -36.10 -13.88 -0.23
N GLN A 217 -37.40 -14.18 -0.24
CA GLN A 217 -37.89 -15.55 -0.30
C GLN A 217 -38.64 -15.76 -1.60
N ILE A 218 -38.19 -16.73 -2.39
CA ILE A 218 -38.97 -17.22 -3.51
C ILE A 218 -40.16 -18.00 -2.94
N THR A 219 -41.37 -17.47 -3.08
CA THR A 219 -42.60 -18.08 -2.54
C THR A 219 -43.14 -19.20 -3.43
N CYS A 220 -42.86 -19.15 -4.73
CA CYS A 220 -43.35 -20.14 -5.69
C CYS A 220 -42.86 -21.58 -5.34
N PRO A 221 -43.76 -22.59 -5.37
CA PRO A 221 -43.44 -23.98 -5.05
C PRO A 221 -43.04 -24.84 -6.26
N CYS A 222 -42.98 -24.29 -7.48
CA CYS A 222 -42.71 -25.09 -8.69
C CYS A 222 -41.31 -25.72 -8.69
N GLY A 223 -41.12 -26.79 -9.47
CA GLY A 223 -39.85 -27.54 -9.53
C GLY A 223 -38.63 -26.69 -9.93
N ASP A 224 -38.83 -25.68 -10.79
CA ASP A 224 -37.77 -24.75 -11.20
C ASP A 224 -37.37 -23.81 -10.05
N CYS A 225 -38.35 -23.26 -9.33
CA CYS A 225 -38.13 -22.43 -8.15
C CYS A 225 -37.51 -23.23 -7.00
N LEU A 226 -37.84 -24.52 -6.84
CA LEU A 226 -37.16 -25.38 -5.87
C LEU A 226 -35.68 -25.57 -6.23
N SER A 227 -35.37 -25.76 -7.51
CA SER A 227 -33.98 -25.85 -8.00
C SER A 227 -33.23 -24.54 -7.81
N LEU A 228 -33.88 -23.40 -8.07
CA LEU A 228 -33.34 -22.07 -7.80
C LEU A 228 -33.10 -21.83 -6.30
N LYS A 229 -34.03 -22.23 -5.41
CA LYS A 229 -33.84 -22.14 -3.95
C LYS A 229 -32.66 -22.98 -3.47
N ARG A 230 -32.47 -24.19 -3.98
CA ARG A 230 -31.29 -25.02 -3.67
C ARG A 230 -30.01 -24.34 -4.11
N PHE A 231 -29.97 -23.87 -5.36
CA PHE A 231 -28.83 -23.09 -5.87
C PHE A 231 -28.53 -21.90 -4.95
N LEU A 232 -29.52 -21.07 -4.61
CA LEU A 232 -29.32 -19.87 -3.78
C LEU A 232 -28.80 -20.18 -2.38
N LYS A 233 -29.19 -21.30 -1.79
CA LYS A 233 -28.74 -21.75 -0.46
C LYS A 233 -27.32 -22.35 -0.46
N ASP A 234 -26.83 -22.85 -1.59
CA ASP A 234 -25.51 -23.46 -1.67
C ASP A 234 -24.39 -22.38 -1.73
N PRO A 235 -23.55 -22.24 -0.70
CA PRO A 235 -22.49 -21.23 -0.68
C PRO A 235 -21.34 -21.55 -1.66
N HIS A 236 -21.16 -22.81 -2.05
CA HIS A 236 -20.10 -23.23 -2.98
C HIS A 236 -20.50 -23.06 -4.44
N GLN A 237 -21.79 -22.91 -4.73
CA GLN A 237 -22.30 -22.69 -6.07
C GLN A 237 -22.51 -21.19 -6.37
N VAL A 238 -21.53 -20.57 -7.03
CA VAL A 238 -21.57 -19.15 -7.43
C VAL A 238 -22.38 -18.93 -8.71
N VAL A 239 -22.32 -19.88 -9.64
CA VAL A 239 -22.99 -19.83 -10.95
C VAL A 239 -23.98 -20.99 -11.09
N GLY A 240 -25.24 -20.65 -11.33
CA GLY A 240 -26.33 -21.59 -11.59
C GLY A 240 -26.68 -21.57 -13.09
N ARG A 241 -26.81 -22.75 -13.69
CA ARG A 241 -27.20 -22.92 -15.10
C ARG A 241 -28.55 -23.61 -15.18
N PHE A 242 -29.53 -22.92 -15.75
CA PHE A 242 -30.92 -23.39 -15.84
C PHE A 242 -31.34 -23.49 -17.31
N PRO A 243 -31.13 -24.66 -17.96
CA PRO A 243 -31.57 -24.90 -19.34
C PRO A 243 -33.09 -25.05 -19.36
N LEU A 244 -33.80 -24.00 -19.77
CA LEU A 244 -35.26 -23.90 -19.63
C LEU A 244 -35.91 -23.35 -20.90
N PRO A 245 -37.06 -23.89 -21.34
CA PRO A 245 -37.92 -23.27 -22.33
C PRO A 245 -38.30 -21.84 -21.92
N GLN A 246 -38.64 -20.99 -22.90
CA GLN A 246 -38.79 -19.54 -22.70
C GLN A 246 -39.73 -19.16 -21.53
N ALA A 247 -40.92 -19.75 -21.44
CA ALA A 247 -41.89 -19.43 -20.39
C ALA A 247 -41.35 -19.75 -18.99
N ARG A 248 -40.79 -20.95 -18.80
CA ARG A 248 -40.17 -21.37 -17.53
C ARG A 248 -38.96 -20.52 -17.18
N ARG A 249 -38.14 -20.18 -18.19
CA ARG A 249 -36.98 -19.30 -18.02
C ARG A 249 -37.37 -17.90 -17.56
N HIS A 250 -38.42 -17.34 -18.15
CA HIS A 250 -38.94 -16.02 -17.78
C HIS A 250 -39.48 -16.03 -16.35
N HIS A 251 -40.21 -17.07 -15.95
CA HIS A 251 -40.68 -17.26 -14.58
C HIS A 251 -39.53 -17.28 -13.55
N VAL A 252 -38.48 -18.08 -13.79
CA VAL A 252 -37.29 -18.13 -12.91
C VAL A 252 -36.57 -16.78 -12.87
N TYR A 253 -36.51 -16.07 -14.00
CA TYR A 253 -35.93 -14.73 -14.07
C TYR A 253 -36.69 -13.75 -13.18
N GLN A 254 -38.03 -13.70 -13.28
CA GLN A 254 -38.91 -12.80 -12.52
C GLN A 254 -38.94 -13.13 -11.02
N SER A 255 -38.75 -14.40 -10.66
CA SER A 255 -38.68 -14.84 -9.26
C SER A 255 -37.52 -14.19 -8.48
N LEU A 256 -36.62 -13.48 -9.15
CA LEU A 256 -35.47 -12.77 -8.59
C LEU A 256 -35.60 -11.24 -8.69
N ASP A 257 -36.76 -10.72 -9.09
CA ASP A 257 -36.99 -9.26 -9.16
C ASP A 257 -37.23 -8.63 -7.77
N ASP A 258 -37.53 -9.45 -6.76
CA ASP A 258 -37.69 -8.97 -5.38
C ASP A 258 -36.40 -8.31 -4.86
N PRO A 259 -36.50 -7.15 -4.20
CA PRO A 259 -35.36 -6.47 -3.61
C PRO A 259 -34.69 -7.38 -2.57
N GLY A 260 -33.41 -7.67 -2.78
CA GLY A 260 -32.59 -8.50 -1.89
C GLY A 260 -31.79 -9.58 -2.61
N PHE A 261 -32.17 -9.98 -3.84
CA PHE A 261 -31.37 -10.91 -4.63
C PHE A 261 -30.25 -10.18 -5.36
N ASP A 262 -29.03 -10.17 -4.79
CA ASP A 262 -27.86 -9.65 -5.49
C ASP A 262 -27.30 -10.69 -6.46
N CYS A 263 -27.90 -10.79 -7.65
CA CYS A 263 -27.49 -11.73 -8.70
C CYS A 263 -27.40 -11.03 -10.06
N ILE A 264 -26.43 -11.43 -10.87
CA ILE A 264 -26.39 -11.13 -12.30
C ILE A 264 -27.16 -12.23 -13.04
N ARG A 265 -28.02 -11.83 -13.98
CA ARG A 265 -28.88 -12.73 -14.76
C ARG A 265 -28.57 -12.54 -16.24
N LYS A 266 -28.24 -13.62 -16.95
CA LYS A 266 -27.96 -13.59 -18.40
C LYS A 266 -28.54 -14.82 -19.08
N THR A 267 -29.19 -14.65 -20.23
CA THR A 267 -29.57 -15.79 -21.08
C THR A 267 -28.47 -16.08 -22.07
N GLU A 268 -28.01 -17.34 -22.11
CA GLU A 268 -27.09 -17.85 -23.11
C GLU A 268 -27.89 -18.51 -24.24
N HIS A 269 -27.76 -17.94 -25.45
CA HIS A 269 -28.47 -18.37 -26.66
C HIS A 269 -27.69 -19.46 -27.42
N LYS A 270 -27.18 -20.47 -26.70
CA LYS A 270 -26.45 -21.61 -27.26
C LYS A 270 -27.24 -22.91 -27.01
N GLY A 271 -27.53 -23.63 -28.09
CA GLY A 271 -28.35 -24.86 -28.03
C GLY A 271 -29.85 -24.61 -27.81
N LYS A 272 -30.65 -25.68 -27.76
CA LYS A 272 -32.07 -25.62 -27.36
C LYS A 272 -32.33 -26.70 -26.29
N PRO A 273 -33.01 -26.37 -25.18
CA PRO A 273 -33.49 -25.04 -24.80
C PRO A 273 -32.35 -24.07 -24.42
N TYR A 274 -32.57 -22.75 -24.54
CA TYR A 274 -31.61 -21.75 -24.07
C TYR A 274 -31.42 -21.82 -22.55
N THR A 275 -30.25 -21.40 -22.08
CA THR A 275 -29.88 -21.51 -20.66
C THR A 275 -29.92 -20.15 -19.98
N LEU A 276 -30.62 -20.05 -18.85
CA LEU A 276 -30.49 -18.90 -17.94
C LEU A 276 -29.31 -19.14 -17.01
N ILE A 277 -28.36 -18.20 -17.04
CA ILE A 277 -27.19 -18.14 -16.17
C ILE A 277 -27.49 -17.14 -15.06
N ILE A 278 -27.44 -17.61 -13.82
CA ILE A 278 -27.58 -16.77 -12.63
C ILE A 278 -26.25 -16.82 -11.89
N THR A 279 -25.63 -15.66 -11.69
CA THR A 279 -24.38 -15.52 -10.95
C THR A 279 -24.67 -14.74 -9.67
N LYS A 280 -24.47 -15.36 -8.50
CA LYS A 280 -24.57 -14.67 -7.21
C LYS A 280 -23.49 -13.61 -7.11
N ARG A 281 -23.84 -12.37 -6.75
CA ARG A 281 -22.89 -11.33 -6.37
C ARG A 281 -22.74 -11.35 -4.85
N LEU A 282 -21.48 -11.22 -4.41
CA LEU A 282 -21.08 -10.86 -3.04
C LEU A 282 -21.93 -11.52 -1.94
N THR A 283 -21.97 -12.86 -1.91
CA THR A 283 -22.59 -13.58 -0.78
C THR A 283 -21.95 -13.13 0.53
N LEU A 284 -22.66 -13.28 1.64
CA LEU A 284 -22.10 -12.97 2.95
C LEU A 284 -20.80 -13.76 3.19
N GLU A 285 -20.74 -15.03 2.75
CA GLU A 285 -19.50 -15.81 2.84
C GLU A 285 -18.36 -15.18 2.03
N ASN A 286 -18.65 -14.69 0.82
CA ASN A 286 -17.65 -13.99 -0.01
C ASN A 286 -17.20 -12.68 0.64
N LYS A 287 -18.10 -11.91 1.24
CA LYS A 287 -17.75 -10.67 1.98
C LYS A 287 -16.91 -10.98 3.21
N ILE A 288 -17.25 -12.02 3.97
CA ILE A 288 -16.46 -12.49 5.13
C ILE A 288 -15.08 -12.96 4.65
N LYS A 289 -15.01 -13.73 3.56
CA LYS A 289 -13.75 -14.19 2.98
C LYS A 289 -12.88 -13.01 2.55
N GLU A 290 -13.42 -12.08 1.77
CA GLU A 290 -12.71 -10.86 1.34
C GLU A 290 -12.22 -10.02 2.53
N TRP A 291 -13.04 -9.90 3.58
CA TRP A 291 -12.64 -9.24 4.82
C TRP A 291 -11.48 -9.96 5.51
N LYS A 292 -11.52 -11.30 5.59
CA LYS A 292 -10.43 -12.12 6.15
C LYS A 292 -9.16 -11.99 5.32
N ASP A 293 -9.27 -12.04 3.99
CA ASP A 293 -8.14 -11.91 3.07
C ASP A 293 -7.47 -10.53 3.24
N ARG A 294 -8.25 -9.44 3.28
CA ARG A 294 -7.74 -8.09 3.54
C ARG A 294 -7.13 -7.93 4.93
N ARG A 295 -7.67 -8.61 5.93
CA ARG A 295 -7.07 -8.63 7.27
C ARG A 295 -5.72 -9.33 7.25
N LEU A 296 -5.60 -10.45 6.54
CA LEU A 296 -4.33 -11.16 6.38
C LEU A 296 -3.26 -10.32 5.66
N GLU A 297 -3.64 -9.48 4.69
CA GLU A 297 -2.71 -8.53 4.04
C GLU A 297 -2.02 -7.57 5.02
N ILE A 298 -2.64 -7.28 6.18
CA ILE A 298 -2.05 -6.44 7.24
C ILE A 298 -1.18 -7.27 8.18
N TYR A 299 -1.71 -8.39 8.66
CA TYR A 299 -1.12 -9.12 9.80
C TYR A 299 -0.09 -10.17 9.38
N ALA A 300 -0.26 -10.82 8.24
CA ALA A 300 0.67 -11.86 7.79
C ALA A 300 2.09 -11.32 7.51
N PRO A 301 2.28 -10.16 6.85
CA PRO A 301 3.61 -9.59 6.65
C PRO A 301 4.31 -9.27 7.98
N LEU A 302 3.59 -8.75 8.97
CA LEU A 302 4.15 -8.44 10.29
C LEU A 302 4.66 -9.72 10.99
N ALA A 303 3.86 -10.79 10.96
CA ALA A 303 4.26 -12.08 11.52
C ALA A 303 5.46 -12.68 10.78
N GLN A 304 5.49 -12.58 9.45
CA GLN A 304 6.54 -13.19 8.63
C GLN A 304 7.89 -12.46 8.71
N ASN A 305 7.88 -11.13 8.82
CA ASN A 305 9.08 -10.31 8.64
C ASN A 305 9.64 -9.72 9.94
N ILE A 306 8.89 -9.78 11.05
CA ILE A 306 9.32 -9.24 12.34
C ILE A 306 9.39 -10.38 13.37
N HIS A 307 10.56 -10.54 14.01
CA HIS A 307 10.76 -11.52 15.08
C HIS A 307 9.85 -11.27 16.28
N GLN A 308 9.54 -12.33 17.04
CA GLN A 308 8.61 -12.28 18.17
C GLN A 308 9.01 -11.23 19.21
N ASP A 309 10.26 -11.21 19.64
CA ASP A 309 10.73 -10.28 20.67
C ASP A 309 10.58 -8.81 20.23
N LEU A 310 10.87 -8.54 18.95
CA LEU A 310 10.69 -7.21 18.37
C LEU A 310 9.21 -6.81 18.26
N LEU A 311 8.32 -7.75 17.94
CA LEU A 311 6.87 -7.51 17.98
C LEU A 311 6.41 -7.19 19.39
N GLU A 312 6.95 -7.86 20.41
CA GLU A 312 6.63 -7.58 21.82
C GLU A 312 7.14 -6.21 22.25
N SER A 313 8.36 -5.80 21.85
CA SER A 313 8.84 -4.43 22.08
C SER A 313 7.94 -3.38 21.44
N LEU A 314 7.48 -3.60 20.20
CA LEU A 314 6.68 -2.62 19.46
C LEU A 314 5.22 -2.53 19.95
N LEU A 315 4.59 -3.69 20.16
CA LEU A 315 3.14 -3.81 20.34
C LEU A 315 2.73 -4.25 21.75
N GLY A 316 3.69 -4.64 22.59
CA GLY A 316 3.44 -5.38 23.82
C GLY A 316 3.05 -6.83 23.56
N LYS A 317 3.09 -7.65 24.62
CA LYS A 317 2.79 -9.10 24.55
C LYS A 317 1.44 -9.41 23.91
N GLN A 318 0.39 -8.66 24.26
CA GLN A 318 -0.95 -8.87 23.72
C GLN A 318 -1.03 -8.53 22.21
N GLY A 319 -0.40 -7.44 21.79
CA GLY A 319 -0.36 -7.05 20.39
C GLY A 319 0.43 -8.02 19.52
N ALA A 320 1.58 -8.49 20.01
CA ALA A 320 2.37 -9.52 19.34
C ALA A 320 1.60 -10.84 19.20
N ALA A 321 0.93 -11.28 20.27
CA ALA A 321 0.08 -12.48 20.24
C ALA A 321 -1.08 -12.36 19.25
N LEU A 322 -1.72 -11.18 19.16
CA LEU A 322 -2.76 -10.91 18.18
C LEU A 322 -2.23 -11.07 16.75
N VAL A 323 -1.06 -10.49 16.45
CA VAL A 323 -0.44 -10.58 15.11
C VAL A 323 -0.20 -12.04 14.71
N ARG A 324 0.38 -12.83 15.60
CA ARG A 324 0.64 -14.27 15.38
C ARG A 324 -0.63 -15.07 15.18
N SER A 325 -1.63 -14.84 16.04
CA SER A 325 -2.91 -15.53 15.99
C SER A 325 -3.67 -15.25 14.69
N VAL A 326 -3.70 -13.99 14.24
CA VAL A 326 -4.42 -13.59 13.02
C VAL A 326 -3.73 -14.12 11.77
N ALA A 327 -2.39 -14.13 11.75
CA ALA A 327 -1.60 -14.69 10.65
C ALA A 327 -1.67 -16.22 10.54
N GLY A 328 -2.30 -16.92 11.50
CA GLY A 328 -2.32 -18.38 11.56
C GLY A 328 -0.97 -18.99 11.94
N VAL A 329 -0.03 -18.17 12.41
CA VAL A 329 1.29 -18.60 12.88
C VAL A 329 1.16 -18.90 14.38
N GLN A 330 0.57 -20.04 14.74
CA GLN A 330 0.71 -20.52 16.11
C GLN A 330 2.18 -20.84 16.38
N GLN A 331 2.70 -20.37 17.52
CA GLN A 331 4.02 -20.76 18.01
C GLN A 331 4.05 -22.28 18.14
N ALA A 332 4.71 -22.95 17.21
CA ALA A 332 5.16 -24.31 17.39
C ALA A 332 6.41 -24.25 18.26
N ASP A 333 6.25 -24.02 19.56
CA ASP A 333 7.29 -24.26 20.57
C ASP A 333 6.68 -24.24 21.98
N ALA A 334 6.10 -25.38 22.38
CA ALA A 334 5.91 -25.79 23.77
C ALA A 334 5.46 -27.28 23.87
N ARG A 335 6.02 -28.20 23.06
CA ARG A 335 5.82 -29.65 23.23
C ARG A 335 7.04 -30.47 22.82
N SER A 336 8.22 -30.05 23.25
CA SER A 336 9.46 -30.86 23.12
C SER A 336 10.35 -30.68 24.35
N ALA A 337 9.79 -30.73 25.56
CA ALA A 337 10.57 -30.75 26.80
C ALA A 337 9.79 -31.34 27.96
N THR A 338 9.10 -32.48 27.77
CA THR A 338 8.62 -33.29 28.90
C THR A 338 8.34 -34.74 28.47
N GLN A 339 9.39 -35.48 28.10
CA GLN A 339 9.41 -36.94 28.23
C GLN A 339 10.84 -37.44 28.06
N THR A 340 11.60 -37.34 29.14
CA THR A 340 12.74 -38.20 29.44
C THR A 340 12.93 -38.12 30.95
N ASN A 341 12.21 -39.00 31.63
CA ASN A 341 12.63 -39.66 32.86
C ASN A 341 11.78 -40.93 33.00
#